data_AF-A0A327R8B5-F1
#
_entry.id   AF-A0A327R8B5-F1
#
_cell.length_a   1.000
_cell.length_b   1.000
_cell.length_c   1.000
_cell.angle_alpha   90.00
_cell.angle_beta   90.00
_cell.angle_gamma   90.00
#
_symmetry.space_group_name_H-M   'P 1'
#
loop_
_entity.id
_entity.type
_entity.pdbx_description
1 polymer ?
#
loop_
_entity_poly.entity_id
_entity_poly.type
_entity_poly.pdbx_seq_one_letter_code
_entity_poly.pdbx_strand_id
1 'polypeptide(L)'
;MKKDIIPLLLAIILVLISIGMNLFVDIELDGALYIGIGWLSVASFFYFVDKRIYLFAFGATLLAGLFSLIDIYYVSLKFQIGFFLVNPIFILLIFGFIFLNWDELKTLLAEVPKLKGK
;
A
#
# COMPACT_ATOMS: atom_id res chain seq x y z
N MET A 1 3.79 -16.35 13.12
CA MET A 1 3.15 -15.20 12.44
C MET A 1 3.41 -15.34 10.96
N LYS A 2 2.39 -15.29 10.10
CA LYS A 2 2.63 -15.29 8.64
C LYS A 2 3.36 -13.98 8.31
N LYS A 3 4.50 -14.07 7.61
CA LYS A 3 5.38 -12.91 7.33
C LYS A 3 4.79 -11.97 6.26
N ASP A 4 3.80 -12.47 5.54
CA ASP A 4 3.06 -11.83 4.45
C ASP A 4 2.25 -10.59 4.89
N ILE A 5 1.89 -10.47 6.16
CA ILE A 5 1.16 -9.33 6.76
C ILE A 5 2.07 -8.15 7.12
N ILE A 6 3.38 -8.37 7.24
CA ILE A 6 4.33 -7.33 7.69
C ILE A 6 4.22 -6.03 6.87
N PRO A 7 4.13 -6.06 5.53
CA PRO A 7 3.96 -4.84 4.73
C PRO A 7 2.70 -4.05 5.08
N LEU A 8 1.60 -4.75 5.35
CA LEU A 8 0.34 -4.14 5.76
C LEU A 8 0.46 -3.49 7.15
N LEU A 9 1.07 -4.19 8.10
CA LEU A 9 1.29 -3.65 9.45
C LEU A 9 2.18 -2.40 9.41
N LEU A 10 3.23 -2.39 8.59
CA LEU A 10 4.07 -1.20 8.41
C LEU A 10 3.25 -0.02 7.86
N ALA A 11 2.42 -0.25 6.84
CA ALA A 11 1.55 0.78 6.29
C ALA A 11 0.55 1.32 7.34
N ILE A 12 -0.05 0.44 8.14
CA ILE A 12 -0.96 0.82 9.24
C ILE A 12 -0.22 1.65 10.30
N ILE A 13 0.99 1.26 10.68
CA ILE A 13 1.80 2.01 11.66
C ILE A 13 2.08 3.42 11.15
N LEU A 14 2.42 3.59 9.87
CA LEU A 14 2.65 4.91 9.27
C LEU A 14 1.38 5.79 9.33
N VAL A 15 0.20 5.21 9.09
CA VAL A 15 -1.07 5.91 9.24
C VAL A 15 -1.31 6.31 10.69
N LEU A 16 -1.11 5.40 11.64
CA LEU A 16 -1.31 5.69 13.07
C LEU A 16 -0.39 6.81 13.56
N ILE A 17 0.87 6.82 13.11
CA ILE A 17 1.79 7.92 13.39
C ILE A 17 1.24 9.22 12.81
N SER A 18 0.75 9.21 11.57
CA SER A 18 0.21 10.42 10.92
C SER A 18 -1.01 10.98 11.65
N ILE A 19 -1.93 10.10 12.08
CA ILE A 19 -3.07 10.49 12.91
C ILE A 19 -2.60 11.06 14.25
N GLY A 20 -1.63 10.41 14.92
CA GLY A 20 -1.06 10.92 16.16
C GLY A 20 -0.45 12.31 15.99
N MET A 21 0.32 12.54 14.92
CA MET A 21 0.92 13.83 14.63
C MET A 21 -0.13 14.92 14.37
N ASN A 22 -1.25 14.59 13.73
CA ASN A 22 -2.38 15.52 13.59
C ASN A 22 -3.04 15.84 14.94
N LEU A 23 -3.23 14.85 15.81
CA LEU A 23 -3.91 15.02 17.11
C LEU A 23 -3.05 15.75 18.15
N PHE A 24 -1.72 15.64 18.07
CA PHE A 24 -0.81 16.13 19.12
C PHE A 24 0.10 17.29 18.69
N VAL A 25 0.29 17.53 17.39
CA VAL A 25 1.30 18.47 16.85
C VAL A 25 0.69 19.46 15.84
N ASP A 26 -0.64 19.57 15.76
CA ASP A 26 -1.38 20.47 14.86
C ASP A 26 -0.94 20.38 13.38
N ILE A 27 -0.52 19.20 12.93
CA ILE A 27 -0.21 18.94 11.52
C ILE A 27 -1.50 18.72 10.75
N GLU A 28 -1.77 19.53 9.73
CA GLU A 28 -2.91 19.31 8.84
C GLU A 28 -2.73 18.05 7.99
N LEU A 29 -3.78 17.21 7.97
CA LEU A 29 -3.84 16.08 7.06
C LEU A 29 -4.41 16.57 5.72
N ASP A 30 -3.71 16.27 4.63
CA ASP A 30 -4.17 16.62 3.29
C ASP A 30 -5.17 15.60 2.72
N GLY A 31 -5.81 15.97 1.61
CA GLY A 31 -6.79 15.11 0.95
C GLY A 31 -6.21 13.77 0.47
N ALA A 32 -4.94 13.75 0.05
CA ALA A 32 -4.29 12.52 -0.41
C ALA A 32 -4.09 11.52 0.73
N LEU A 33 -3.79 12.01 1.93
CA LEU A 33 -3.68 11.20 3.14
C LEU A 33 -5.05 10.67 3.58
N TYR A 34 -6.11 11.48 3.59
CA TYR A 34 -7.45 10.99 3.91
C TYR A 34 -7.92 9.87 2.96
N ILE A 35 -7.69 10.06 1.66
CA ILE A 35 -8.00 9.04 0.65
C ILE A 35 -7.14 7.80 0.88
N GLY A 36 -5.85 7.96 1.17
CA GLY A 36 -4.96 6.83 1.44
C GLY A 36 -5.33 6.05 2.69
N ILE A 37 -5.76 6.71 3.77
CA ILE A 37 -6.29 6.06 4.97
C ILE A 37 -7.54 5.23 4.64
N GLY A 38 -8.49 5.81 3.91
CA GLY A 38 -9.70 5.11 3.48
C GLY A 38 -9.38 3.89 2.60
N TRP A 39 -8.53 4.08 1.59
CA TRP A 39 -8.14 3.02 0.66
C TRP A 39 -7.38 1.90 1.37
N LEU A 40 -6.40 2.24 2.23
CA LEU A 40 -5.65 1.28 3.03
C LEU A 40 -6.58 0.49 3.96
N SER A 41 -7.59 1.14 4.55
CA SER A 41 -8.57 0.46 5.41
C SER A 41 -9.37 -0.59 4.63
N VAL A 42 -9.82 -0.27 3.40
CA VAL A 42 -10.50 -1.22 2.51
C VAL A 42 -9.56 -2.36 2.11
N ALA A 43 -8.31 -2.08 1.74
CA ALA A 43 -7.32 -3.10 1.42
C ALA A 43 -7.03 -4.02 2.63
N SER A 44 -6.97 -3.43 3.83
CA SER A 44 -6.77 -4.15 5.09
C SER A 44 -7.94 -5.09 5.40
N PHE A 45 -9.17 -4.69 5.12
CA PHE A 45 -10.35 -5.54 5.29
C PHE A 45 -10.24 -6.83 4.46
N PHE A 46 -9.81 -6.72 3.20
CA PHE A 46 -9.65 -7.88 2.34
C PHE A 46 -8.62 -8.89 2.84
N TYR A 47 -7.65 -8.48 3.67
CA TYR A 47 -6.69 -9.40 4.27
C TYR A 47 -7.37 -10.51 5.08
N PHE A 48 -8.50 -10.20 5.73
CA PHE A 48 -9.26 -11.14 6.55
C PHE A 48 -10.33 -11.91 5.76
N VAL A 49 -10.73 -11.41 4.58
CA VAL A 49 -11.79 -12.00 3.76
C VAL A 49 -11.23 -12.99 2.76
N ASP A 50 -10.34 -12.53 1.89
CA ASP A 50 -9.79 -13.33 0.82
C ASP A 50 -8.37 -12.85 0.50
N LYS A 51 -7.40 -13.77 0.67
CA LYS A 51 -5.98 -13.46 0.50
C LYS A 51 -5.67 -12.98 -0.92
N ARG A 52 -6.34 -13.50 -1.95
CA ARG A 52 -6.10 -13.09 -3.35
C ARG A 52 -6.61 -11.67 -3.59
N ILE A 53 -7.82 -11.35 -3.14
CA ILE A 53 -8.38 -10.00 -3.24
C ILE A 53 -7.51 -9.01 -2.47
N TYR A 54 -7.03 -9.38 -1.28
CA TYR A 54 -6.06 -8.58 -0.53
C TYR A 54 -4.80 -8.27 -1.33
N LEU A 55 -4.17 -9.28 -1.95
CA LEU A 55 -2.93 -9.08 -2.71
C LEU A 55 -3.14 -8.07 -3.84
N PHE A 56 -4.29 -8.13 -4.53
CA PHE A 56 -4.65 -7.15 -5.55
C PHE A 56 -4.94 -5.76 -4.96
N ALA A 57 -5.81 -5.67 -3.96
CA ALA A 57 -6.23 -4.40 -3.38
C ALA A 57 -5.06 -3.65 -2.71
N PHE A 58 -4.25 -4.36 -1.93
CA PHE A 58 -3.08 -3.79 -1.28
C PHE A 58 -1.97 -3.49 -2.30
N GLY A 59 -1.72 -4.37 -3.28
CA GLY A 59 -0.80 -4.07 -4.38
C GLY A 59 -1.19 -2.81 -5.15
N ALA A 60 -2.47 -2.62 -5.46
CA ALA A 60 -2.99 -1.41 -6.10
C ALA A 60 -2.83 -0.17 -5.21
N THR A 61 -3.07 -0.31 -3.90
CA THR A 61 -2.83 0.76 -2.90
C THR A 61 -1.37 1.20 -2.93
N LEU A 62 -0.43 0.24 -2.92
CA LEU A 62 1.00 0.55 -2.97
C LEU A 62 1.41 1.25 -4.28
N LEU A 63 0.87 0.82 -5.42
CA LEU A 63 1.13 1.45 -6.71
C LEU A 63 0.53 2.87 -6.79
N ALA A 64 -0.68 3.07 -6.28
CA ALA A 64 -1.29 4.39 -6.21
C ALA A 64 -0.42 5.34 -5.37
N GLY A 65 0.09 4.87 -4.24
CA GLY A 65 0.99 5.63 -3.39
C GLY A 65 2.36 5.88 -4.01
N LEU A 66 2.90 4.93 -4.78
CA LEU A 66 4.15 5.10 -5.51
C LEU A 66 4.10 6.33 -6.41
N PHE A 67 2.98 6.56 -7.10
CA PHE A 67 2.77 7.71 -8.00
C PHE A 67 2.13 8.91 -7.31
N SER A 68 2.18 8.97 -5.98
CA SER A 68 1.64 10.08 -5.16
C SER A 68 0.15 10.36 -5.39
N LEU A 69 -0.64 9.36 -5.80
CA LEU A 69 -2.11 9.48 -5.92
C LEU A 69 -2.80 9.43 -4.55
N ILE A 70 -2.17 8.72 -3.62
CA ILE A 70 -2.55 8.65 -2.21
C ILE A 70 -1.30 8.78 -1.35
N ASP A 71 -1.48 9.20 -0.10
CA ASP A 71 -0.43 9.21 0.91
C ASP A 71 -0.88 8.40 2.13
N ILE A 72 0.06 7.81 2.87
CA ILE A 72 -0.21 7.09 4.15
C ILE A 72 0.68 7.58 5.29
N TYR A 73 1.55 8.55 5.00
CA TYR A 73 2.44 9.14 5.98
C TYR A 73 2.42 10.67 5.86
N TYR A 74 2.33 11.37 7.00
CA TYR A 74 2.23 12.83 7.04
C TYR A 74 3.45 13.54 6.43
N VAL A 75 4.63 12.90 6.44
CA VAL A 75 5.81 13.39 5.73
C VAL A 75 5.87 12.73 4.35
N SER A 76 5.29 13.37 3.36
CA SER A 76 5.34 12.86 1.99
C SER A 76 6.55 13.43 1.23
N LEU A 77 7.71 12.80 1.42
CA LEU A 77 8.89 13.05 0.59
C LEU A 77 8.59 12.57 -0.83
N LYS A 78 8.55 13.47 -1.81
CA LYS A 78 8.26 13.14 -3.21
C LYS A 78 9.44 13.53 -4.09
N PHE A 79 9.90 12.60 -4.92
CA PHE A 79 10.94 12.85 -5.93
C PHE A 79 10.31 12.94 -7.31
N GLN A 80 10.59 14.01 -8.04
CA GLN A 80 10.13 14.13 -9.42
C GLN A 80 11.03 13.31 -10.35
N ILE A 81 10.46 12.35 -11.07
CA ILE A 81 11.11 11.58 -12.13
C ILE A 81 10.32 11.81 -13.42
N GLY A 82 10.84 12.70 -14.27
CA GLY A 82 10.11 13.15 -15.47
C GLY A 82 8.78 13.82 -15.10
N PHE A 83 7.68 13.23 -15.55
CA PHE A 83 6.31 13.71 -15.29
C PHE A 83 5.67 13.11 -14.03
N PHE A 84 6.33 12.16 -13.35
CA PHE A 84 5.77 11.46 -12.20
C PHE A 84 6.41 11.91 -10.90
N LEU A 85 5.59 11.97 -9.83
CA LEU A 85 6.06 12.12 -8.46
C LEU A 85 6.14 10.75 -7.80
N VAL A 86 7.34 10.39 -7.36
CA VAL A 86 7.63 9.09 -6.78
C VAL A 86 7.85 9.21 -5.28
N ASN A 87 7.11 8.42 -4.50
CA ASN A 87 7.23 8.38 -3.04
C ASN A 87 8.11 7.18 -2.61
N PRO A 88 9.28 7.41 -1.97
CA PRO A 88 10.23 6.36 -1.59
C PRO A 88 9.69 5.45 -0.49
N ILE A 89 8.76 5.90 0.35
CA ILE A 89 8.12 5.07 1.38
C ILE A 89 7.38 3.92 0.70
N PHE A 90 6.65 4.23 -0.37
CA PHE A 90 5.95 3.21 -1.15
C PHE A 90 6.89 2.28 -1.90
N ILE A 91 8.06 2.75 -2.36
CA ILE A 91 9.08 1.85 -2.92
C ILE A 91 9.47 0.77 -1.90
N LEU A 92 9.80 1.16 -0.67
CA LEU A 92 10.20 0.23 0.39
C LEU A 92 9.06 -0.76 0.71
N LEU A 93 7.82 -0.26 0.81
CA LEU A 93 6.66 -1.11 1.05
C LEU A 93 6.38 -2.08 -0.10
N ILE A 94 6.55 -1.66 -1.35
CA ILE A 94 6.42 -2.53 -2.54
C ILE A 94 7.46 -3.64 -2.50
N PHE A 95 8.73 -3.32 -2.24
CA PHE A 95 9.77 -4.35 -2.12
C PHE A 95 9.45 -5.34 -1.00
N GLY A 96 9.06 -4.84 0.18
CA GLY A 96 8.64 -5.70 1.29
C GLY A 96 7.42 -6.56 0.93
N PHE A 97 6.44 -5.99 0.25
CA PHE A 97 5.24 -6.68 -0.21
C PHE A 97 5.55 -7.82 -1.17
N ILE A 98 6.31 -7.55 -2.22
CA ILE A 98 6.70 -8.54 -3.23
C ILE A 98 7.53 -9.65 -2.59
N PHE A 99 8.54 -9.28 -1.80
CA PHE A 99 9.45 -10.25 -1.19
C PHE A 99 8.73 -11.18 -0.21
N LEU A 100 7.84 -10.65 0.62
CA LEU A 100 7.16 -11.41 1.68
C LEU A 100 5.89 -12.13 1.22
N ASN A 101 5.38 -11.85 0.01
CA ASN A 101 4.21 -12.52 -0.60
C ASN A 101 4.58 -13.20 -1.94
N TRP A 102 5.87 -13.51 -2.15
CA TRP A 102 6.38 -13.94 -3.45
C TRP A 102 5.74 -15.21 -4.00
N ASP A 103 5.51 -16.21 -3.14
CA ASP A 103 4.97 -17.51 -3.54
C ASP A 103 3.51 -17.39 -3.97
N GLU A 104 2.70 -16.63 -3.23
CA GLU A 104 1.31 -16.38 -3.60
C GLU A 104 1.19 -15.51 -4.86
N LEU A 105 2.02 -14.48 -4.98
CA LEU A 105 2.06 -13.61 -6.17
C LEU A 105 2.42 -14.40 -7.43
N LYS A 106 3.41 -15.30 -7.35
CA LYS A 106 3.76 -16.21 -8.45
C LYS A 106 2.58 -17.08 -8.86
N THR A 107 1.86 -17.61 -7.88
CA THR A 107 0.70 -18.46 -8.14
C THR A 107 -0.38 -17.69 -8.89
N LEU A 108 -0.67 -16.44 -8.46
CA LEU A 108 -1.59 -15.55 -9.16
C LEU A 108 -1.14 -15.23 -10.58
N LEU A 109 0.14 -14.90 -10.78
CA LEU A 109 0.70 -14.58 -12.10
C LEU A 109 0.65 -15.79 -13.05
N ALA A 110 0.84 -17.01 -12.55
CA ALA A 110 0.76 -18.24 -13.34
C ALA A 110 -0.69 -18.62 -13.74
N GLU A 111 -1.70 -18.09 -13.05
CA GLU A 111 -3.11 -18.28 -13.40
C GLU A 111 -3.60 -17.31 -14.50
N VAL A 112 -2.97 -16.12 -14.65
CA VAL A 112 -3.35 -15.10 -15.66
C VAL A 112 -3.35 -15.65 -17.10
N PRO A 113 -2.36 -16.44 -17.56
CA PRO A 113 -2.37 -17.03 -18.90
C PRO A 113 -3.50 -18.05 -19.11
N LYS A 114 -3.91 -18.77 -18.06
CA LYS A 114 -4.96 -19.79 -18.14
C LYS A 114 -6.36 -19.20 -18.32
N LEU A 115 -6.53 -17.93 -17.99
CA LEU A 115 -7.78 -17.18 -18.20
C LEU A 115 -7.94 -16.65 -19.64
N LYS A 116 -6.85 -16.57 -20.43
CA LYS A 116 -6.90 -16.14 -21.84
C LYS A 116 -7.17 -17.29 -22.83
N GLY A 117 -7.23 -18.53 -22.35
CA GLY A 117 -7.40 -19.75 -23.16
C GLY A 117 -8.77 -20.44 -23.02
N LYS A 118 -9.77 -19.76 -22.48
CA LYS A 118 -11.17 -20.21 -22.45
C LYS A 118 -12.08 -19.18 -23.09
#